data_AF-V4UVK5-F1
#
_entry.id   AF-V4UVK5-F1
#
_cell.length_a   1.000
_cell.length_b   1.000
_cell.length_c   1.000
_cell.angle_alpha   90.00
_cell.angle_beta   90.00
_cell.angle_gamma   90.00
#
_symmetry.space_group_name_H-M   'P 1'
#
loop_
_entity.id
_entity.type
_entity.pdbx_description
1 polymer ?
#
loop_
_entity_poly.entity_id
_entity_poly.type
_entity_poly.pdbx_seq_one_letter_code
_entity_poly.pdbx_strand_id
1 'polypeptide(L)'
;VYMPLYVEKKPPRVEVYSLATNSWRTIGNNAGYYANDTFSSAFLNEAVHWFASKTGEKSSANVVLLFDFNSEKFGEIMLPMSHEDGEGENPQLSVAVLRESLALIVCSISNLRLIEGCYIWVMREYGLVESGTKQYSIVPEERIVRPLGIVNNSDFGMQRSGSMRGEMQRQDQNV
;
A
#
# COMPACT_ATOMS: atom_id res chain seq x y z
N VAL A 1 24.00 -10.98 13.80
CA VAL A 1 23.05 -10.25 14.67
C VAL A 1 22.30 -9.28 13.79
N TYR A 2 21.06 -9.64 13.42
CA TYR A 2 20.21 -8.78 12.59
C TYR A 2 19.57 -7.76 13.53
N MET A 3 19.87 -6.47 13.37
CA MET A 3 19.12 -5.41 14.04
C MET A 3 17.90 -5.12 13.17
N PRO A 4 16.68 -5.54 13.56
CA PRO A 4 15.49 -4.98 12.91
C PRO A 4 15.53 -3.47 13.14
N LEU A 5 15.55 -2.69 12.06
CA LEU A 5 15.41 -1.25 12.14
C LEU A 5 14.12 -0.97 12.91
N TYR A 6 14.26 -0.43 14.12
CA TYR A 6 13.12 -0.07 14.96
C TYR A 6 12.48 1.17 14.33
N VAL A 7 11.48 0.95 13.47
CA VAL A 7 10.68 2.04 12.92
C VAL A 7 9.71 2.45 14.03
N GLU A 8 9.98 3.60 14.64
CA GLU A 8 9.12 4.16 15.66
C GLU A 8 7.71 4.41 15.07
N LYS A 9 6.71 3.67 15.56
CA LYS A 9 5.33 3.76 15.09
C LYS A 9 4.71 5.07 15.54
N LYS A 10 4.76 6.10 14.68
CA LYS A 10 4.19 7.43 14.94
C LYS A 10 2.89 7.65 14.17
N PRO A 11 1.96 8.46 14.73
CA PRO A 11 0.81 8.99 14.01
C PRO A 11 1.22 9.61 12.67
N PRO A 12 0.45 9.39 11.59
CA PRO A 12 0.67 10.11 10.34
C PRO A 12 0.49 11.61 10.60
N ARG A 13 1.45 12.38 10.10
CA ARG A 13 1.39 13.85 10.05
C ARG A 13 1.10 14.23 8.60
N VAL A 14 0.10 15.07 8.40
CA VAL A 14 -0.30 15.53 7.06
C VAL A 14 -0.06 17.04 6.98
N GLU A 15 0.69 17.44 5.98
CA GLU A 15 0.86 18.85 5.60
C GLU A 15 0.33 19.01 4.19
N VAL A 16 -0.42 20.08 3.96
CA VAL A 16 -1.01 20.33 2.64
C VAL A 16 -0.50 21.66 2.12
N TYR A 17 0.11 21.59 0.94
CA TYR A 17 0.53 22.76 0.19
C TYR A 17 -0.55 23.15 -0.81
N SER A 18 -0.99 24.41 -0.75
CA SER A 18 -1.97 24.96 -1.67
C SER A 18 -1.26 25.63 -2.84
N LEU A 19 -1.46 25.11 -4.06
CA LEU A 19 -0.94 25.71 -5.29
C LEU A 19 -1.57 27.08 -5.57
N ALA A 20 -2.83 27.28 -5.18
CA ALA A 20 -3.57 28.53 -5.41
C ALA A 20 -3.05 29.70 -4.56
N THR A 21 -2.61 29.41 -3.34
CA THR A 21 -2.15 30.43 -2.38
C THR A 21 -0.63 30.40 -2.14
N ASN A 22 0.07 29.44 -2.76
CA ASN A 22 1.52 29.23 -2.60
C ASN A 22 1.92 29.15 -1.12
N SER A 23 1.17 28.39 -0.32
CA SER A 23 1.35 28.33 1.13
C SER A 23 1.15 26.92 1.70
N TRP A 24 1.85 26.65 2.79
CA TRP A 24 1.70 25.43 3.59
C TRP A 24 0.67 25.63 4.70
N ARG A 25 -0.06 24.58 5.02
CA ARG A 25 -0.79 24.47 6.29
C ARG A 25 -0.64 23.07 6.86
N THR A 26 -0.49 23.01 8.17
CA THR A 26 -0.42 21.74 8.90
C THR A 26 -1.81 21.29 9.25
N ILE A 27 -2.14 20.06 8.87
CA ILE A 27 -3.35 19.39 9.33
C ILE A 27 -2.95 18.57 10.55
N GLY A 28 -3.86 18.46 11.53
CA GLY A 28 -3.61 17.70 12.76
C GLY A 28 -3.14 16.26 12.49
N ASN A 29 -2.73 15.55 13.54
CA ASN A 29 -2.39 14.14 13.40
C ASN A 29 -3.63 13.26 13.60
N ASN A 30 -3.63 12.08 12.99
CA ASN A 30 -4.56 11.03 13.39
C ASN A 30 -3.92 10.16 14.48
N ALA A 31 -4.09 10.58 15.74
CA ALA A 31 -3.58 9.82 16.88
C ALA A 31 -4.20 8.42 16.89
N GLY A 32 -3.38 7.39 17.15
CA GLY A 32 -3.88 6.01 17.21
C GLY A 32 -3.53 5.13 16.00
N TYR A 33 -2.84 5.65 14.98
CA TYR A 33 -2.49 4.89 13.77
C TYR A 33 -1.02 5.08 13.39
N TYR A 34 -0.49 4.18 12.57
CA TYR A 34 0.79 4.37 11.87
C TYR A 34 0.64 3.87 10.43
N ALA A 35 1.20 4.62 9.48
CA ALA A 35 1.22 4.21 8.08
C ALA A 35 2.12 2.98 7.94
N ASN A 36 1.59 1.91 7.33
CA ASN A 36 2.36 0.70 7.05
C ASN A 36 3.07 0.80 5.69
N ASP A 37 2.42 1.46 4.75
CA ASP A 37 2.91 1.62 3.39
C ASP A 37 3.25 3.09 3.14
N THR A 38 4.54 3.38 2.96
CA THR A 38 5.01 4.73 2.62
C THR A 38 5.03 4.97 1.10
N PHE A 39 4.58 4.02 0.29
CA PHE A 39 4.76 4.04 -1.17
C PHE A 39 3.46 3.93 -1.98
N SER A 40 2.37 3.41 -1.39
CA SER A 40 1.08 3.34 -2.08
C SER A 40 0.05 4.27 -1.46
N SER A 41 -0.50 5.15 -2.29
CA SER A 41 -1.70 5.93 -1.97
C SER A 41 -2.65 5.97 -3.17
N ALA A 42 -3.93 6.06 -2.88
CA ALA A 42 -5.00 6.10 -3.87
C ALA A 42 -5.85 7.36 -3.69
N PHE A 43 -6.08 8.10 -4.77
CA PHE A 43 -6.89 9.32 -4.76
C PHE A 43 -8.25 9.03 -5.39
N LEU A 44 -9.32 9.15 -4.60
CA LEU A 44 -10.70 8.94 -5.03
C LEU A 44 -11.62 9.80 -4.17
N ASN A 45 -12.67 10.38 -4.76
CA ASN A 45 -13.66 11.21 -4.04
C ASN A 45 -13.01 12.27 -3.14
N GLU A 46 -12.07 13.04 -3.71
CA GLU A 46 -11.37 14.14 -3.03
C GLU A 46 -10.64 13.71 -1.74
N ALA A 47 -10.39 12.42 -1.58
CA ALA A 47 -9.68 11.85 -0.46
C ALA A 47 -8.48 11.02 -0.93
N VAL A 48 -7.39 11.09 -0.16
CA VAL A 48 -6.26 10.20 -0.31
C VAL A 48 -6.39 9.06 0.68
N HIS A 49 -6.17 7.84 0.20
CA HIS A 49 -6.34 6.59 0.93
C HIS A 49 -4.99 5.86 0.97
N TRP A 50 -4.64 5.32 2.11
CA TRP A 50 -3.42 4.52 2.26
C TRP A 50 -3.61 3.46 3.32
N PHE A 51 -2.74 2.46 3.28
CA PHE A 51 -2.80 1.35 4.21
C PHE A 51 -2.12 1.71 5.55
N ALA A 52 -2.83 1.48 6.65
CA ALA A 52 -2.37 1.82 7.99
C ALA A 52 -2.75 0.75 9.01
N SER A 53 -2.08 0.79 10.16
CA SER A 53 -2.33 -0.09 11.30
C SER A 53 -2.65 0.76 12.52
N LYS A 54 -3.56 0.27 13.37
CA LYS A 54 -3.85 0.92 14.65
C LYS A 54 -2.72 0.68 15.67
N THR A 55 -2.36 1.71 16.45
CA THR A 55 -1.38 1.63 17.54
C THR A 55 -2.04 1.14 18.83
N GLY A 56 -1.37 0.26 19.57
CA GLY A 56 -1.74 -0.08 20.96
C GLY A 56 -2.68 -1.29 21.15
N GLU A 57 -3.21 -1.87 20.08
CA GLU A 57 -3.96 -3.14 20.16
C GLU A 57 -3.02 -4.35 20.03
N LYS A 58 -3.29 -5.42 20.80
CA LYS A 58 -2.49 -6.67 20.80
C LYS A 58 -2.48 -7.37 19.43
N SER A 59 -3.51 -7.12 18.62
CA SER A 59 -3.56 -7.37 17.19
C SER A 59 -3.66 -6.00 16.50
N SER A 60 -2.69 -5.64 15.66
CA SER A 60 -2.79 -4.41 14.88
C SER A 60 -3.90 -4.59 13.84
N ALA A 61 -5.09 -4.05 14.12
CA ALA A 61 -6.15 -4.01 13.13
C ALA A 61 -5.66 -3.26 11.90
N ASN A 62 -5.76 -3.92 10.75
CA ASN A 62 -5.40 -3.39 9.44
C ASN A 62 -6.56 -2.53 8.94
N VAL A 63 -6.28 -1.28 8.60
CA VAL A 63 -7.29 -0.33 8.11
C VAL A 63 -6.81 0.35 6.83
N VAL A 64 -7.76 0.79 6.01
CA VAL A 64 -7.47 1.86 5.04
C VAL A 64 -7.76 3.17 5.74
N LEU A 65 -6.71 3.94 5.97
CA LEU A 65 -6.86 5.30 6.47
C LEU A 65 -7.08 6.24 5.30
N LEU A 66 -7.94 7.23 5.49
CA LEU A 66 -8.19 8.25 4.50
C LEU A 66 -8.09 9.66 5.09
N PHE A 67 -7.71 10.60 4.23
CA PHE A 67 -7.73 12.03 4.50
C PHE A 67 -8.52 12.73 3.40
N ASP A 68 -9.62 13.36 3.78
CA ASP A 68 -10.52 14.11 2.90
C ASP A 68 -10.03 15.56 2.79
N PHE A 69 -9.71 16.01 1.57
CA PHE A 69 -9.20 17.36 1.32
C PHE A 69 -10.28 18.45 1.40
N ASN A 70 -11.57 18.11 1.25
CA ASN A 70 -12.68 19.05 1.37
C ASN A 70 -12.99 19.35 2.83
N SER A 71 -13.10 18.30 3.66
CA SER A 71 -13.43 18.44 5.07
C SER A 71 -12.22 18.58 5.99
N GLU A 72 -11.02 18.32 5.46
CA GLU A 72 -9.74 18.27 6.20
C GLU A 72 -9.78 17.32 7.40
N LYS A 73 -10.52 16.22 7.27
CA LYS A 73 -10.70 15.22 8.32
C LYS A 73 -10.12 13.88 7.92
N PHE A 74 -9.65 13.16 8.93
CA PHE A 74 -9.30 11.75 8.79
C PHE A 74 -10.53 10.87 8.96
N GLY A 75 -10.55 9.78 8.22
CA GLY A 75 -11.52 8.70 8.37
C GLY A 75 -10.83 7.35 8.22
N GLU A 76 -11.56 6.28 8.49
CA GLU A 76 -11.05 4.92 8.35
C GLU A 76 -12.07 3.99 7.70
N ILE A 77 -11.56 3.00 6.99
CA ILE A 77 -12.31 1.86 6.47
C ILE A 77 -11.71 0.62 7.10
N MET A 78 -12.50 -0.05 7.94
CA MET A 78 -12.11 -1.29 8.63
C MET A 78 -12.00 -2.42 7.61
N LEU A 79 -10.85 -3.08 7.55
CA LEU A 79 -10.70 -4.28 6.73
C LEU A 79 -11.13 -5.50 7.54
N PRO A 80 -11.95 -6.42 7.00
CA PRO A 80 -12.36 -7.65 7.66
C PRO A 80 -11.21 -8.66 7.82
N MET A 81 -10.01 -8.32 7.35
CA MET A 81 -8.81 -9.13 7.49
C MET A 81 -8.24 -9.02 8.91
N SER A 82 -8.98 -9.56 9.89
CA SER A 82 -8.41 -10.02 11.15
C SER A 82 -7.93 -11.45 10.94
N HIS A 83 -6.63 -11.68 11.10
CA HIS A 83 -6.09 -13.04 11.21
C HIS A 83 -6.78 -13.75 12.39
N GLU A 84 -7.70 -14.66 12.10
CA GLU A 84 -8.16 -15.65 13.07
C GLU A 84 -7.26 -16.90 13.12
N ASP A 85 -6.40 -17.11 12.13
CA ASP A 85 -5.52 -18.29 12.11
C ASP A 85 -4.04 -17.90 12.08
N GLY A 86 -3.33 -18.42 13.08
CA GLY A 86 -1.93 -18.15 13.36
C GLY A 86 -0.96 -18.71 12.32
N GLU A 87 0.29 -18.26 12.47
CA GLU A 87 1.50 -18.76 11.80
C GLU A 87 1.71 -18.43 10.31
N GLY A 88 1.22 -17.28 9.84
CA GLY A 88 1.62 -16.70 8.55
C GLY A 88 2.23 -15.30 8.68
N GLU A 89 3.17 -14.94 7.80
CA GLU A 89 3.54 -13.53 7.60
C GLU A 89 2.30 -12.74 7.14
N ASN A 90 2.08 -11.56 7.72
CA ASN A 90 0.98 -10.68 7.31
C ASN A 90 1.09 -10.38 5.80
N PRO A 91 0.00 -10.51 5.02
CA PRO A 91 0.05 -10.22 3.59
C PRO A 91 0.45 -8.75 3.36
N GLN A 92 1.16 -8.49 2.25
CA GLN A 92 1.43 -7.12 1.83
C GLN A 92 0.14 -6.54 1.27
N LEU A 93 -0.30 -5.44 1.87
CA LEU A 93 -1.52 -4.74 1.49
C LEU A 93 -1.16 -3.37 0.91
N SER A 94 -1.79 -3.05 -0.23
CA SER A 94 -1.70 -1.76 -0.90
C SER A 94 -3.09 -1.35 -1.38
N VAL A 95 -3.30 -0.03 -1.48
CA VAL A 95 -4.57 0.56 -1.93
C VAL A 95 -4.35 1.21 -3.30
N ALA A 96 -5.30 0.99 -4.21
CA ALA A 96 -5.31 1.56 -5.55
C ALA A 96 -6.72 2.02 -5.95
N VAL A 97 -6.82 2.70 -7.09
CA VAL A 97 -8.09 2.95 -7.78
C VAL A 97 -8.13 2.09 -9.04
N LEU A 98 -9.26 1.43 -9.28
CA LEU A 98 -9.52 0.70 -10.51
C LEU A 98 -10.95 0.96 -10.96
N ARG A 99 -11.12 1.53 -12.16
CA ARG A 99 -12.43 1.85 -12.75
C ARG A 99 -13.31 2.66 -11.78
N GLU A 100 -12.75 3.77 -11.29
CA GLU A 100 -13.44 4.71 -10.38
C GLU A 100 -13.83 4.10 -9.02
N SER A 101 -13.34 2.91 -8.72
CA SER A 101 -13.64 2.19 -7.48
C SER A 101 -12.38 2.00 -6.66
N LEU A 102 -12.52 2.04 -5.34
CA LEU A 102 -11.41 1.74 -4.43
C LEU A 102 -11.07 0.26 -4.53
N ALA A 103 -9.79 -0.06 -4.64
CA ALA A 103 -9.30 -1.43 -4.78
C ALA A 103 -8.22 -1.74 -3.74
N LEU A 104 -8.24 -2.97 -3.25
CA LEU A 104 -7.22 -3.55 -2.39
C LEU A 104 -6.36 -4.51 -3.22
N ILE A 105 -5.05 -4.31 -3.14
CA ILE A 105 -4.04 -5.23 -3.66
C ILE A 105 -3.54 -6.04 -2.47
N VAL A 106 -3.80 -7.35 -2.49
CA VAL A 106 -3.41 -8.29 -1.44
C VAL A 106 -2.38 -9.24 -2.00
N CYS A 107 -1.13 -9.14 -1.55
CA CYS A 107 -0.04 -9.98 -2.05
C CYS A 107 0.46 -10.94 -0.98
N SER A 108 0.59 -12.22 -1.36
CA SER A 108 1.25 -13.24 -0.55
C SER A 108 2.76 -13.07 -0.64
N ILE A 109 3.43 -13.18 0.50
CA ILE A 109 4.86 -12.96 0.62
C ILE A 109 5.53 -14.27 1.04
N SER A 110 6.61 -14.63 0.35
CA SER A 110 7.50 -15.72 0.74
C SER A 110 8.41 -15.31 1.90
N ASN A 111 9.04 -16.29 2.56
CA ASN A 111 10.07 -16.05 3.58
C ASN A 111 11.26 -15.18 3.11
N LEU A 112 11.44 -15.00 1.79
CA LEU A 112 12.46 -14.13 1.19
C LEU A 112 11.97 -12.68 1.00
N ARG A 113 10.80 -12.32 1.51
CA ARG A 113 10.12 -11.03 1.28
C ARG A 113 9.87 -10.73 -0.19
N LEU A 114 9.60 -11.78 -0.97
CA LEU A 114 9.22 -11.68 -2.38
C LEU A 114 7.76 -12.05 -2.53
N ILE A 115 7.07 -11.33 -3.42
CA ILE A 115 5.67 -11.59 -3.76
C ILE A 115 5.57 -12.87 -4.59
N GLU A 116 4.73 -13.81 -4.14
CA GLU A 116 4.43 -15.07 -4.84
C GLU A 116 3.10 -15.03 -5.60
N GLY A 117 2.22 -14.10 -5.22
CA GLY A 117 0.94 -13.89 -5.88
C GLY A 117 0.27 -12.63 -5.35
N CYS A 118 -0.60 -12.03 -6.16
CA CYS A 118 -1.41 -10.89 -5.78
C CYS A 118 -2.87 -11.10 -6.20
N TYR A 119 -3.79 -10.63 -5.37
CA TYR A 119 -5.22 -10.56 -5.65
C TYR A 119 -5.64 -9.11 -5.65
N ILE A 120 -6.48 -8.73 -6.61
CA ILE A 120 -7.08 -7.40 -6.67
C ILE A 120 -8.56 -7.52 -6.33
N TRP A 121 -8.94 -6.90 -5.21
CA TRP A 121 -10.32 -6.81 -4.74
C TRP A 121 -10.83 -5.41 -4.99
N VAL A 122 -11.95 -5.28 -5.72
CA VAL A 122 -12.57 -3.99 -6.02
C VAL A 122 -13.82 -3.82 -5.18
N MET A 123 -13.89 -2.74 -4.40
CA MET A 123 -15.07 -2.34 -3.63
C MET A 123 -16.10 -1.76 -4.59
N ARG A 124 -17.25 -2.42 -4.75
CA ARG A 124 -18.32 -1.94 -5.65
C ARG A 124 -19.00 -0.70 -5.09
N GLU A 125 -19.09 -0.62 -3.76
CA GLU A 125 -19.60 0.54 -3.04
C GLU A 125 -18.44 1.19 -2.28
N TYR A 126 -18.35 2.51 -2.40
CA TYR A 126 -17.24 3.26 -1.81
C TYR A 126 -17.20 3.10 -0.29
N GLY A 127 -16.02 2.70 0.23
CA GLY A 127 -15.80 2.52 1.66
C GLY A 127 -16.42 1.26 2.26
N LEU A 128 -17.20 0.50 1.52
CA LEU A 128 -17.85 -0.72 2.02
C LEU A 128 -17.06 -1.96 1.58
N VAL A 129 -16.24 -2.49 2.48
CA VAL A 129 -15.36 -3.63 2.16
C VAL A 129 -16.15 -4.90 1.84
N GLU A 130 -17.32 -5.08 2.44
CA GLU A 130 -18.22 -6.22 2.18
C GLU A 130 -18.76 -6.23 0.74
N SER A 131 -18.80 -5.07 0.08
CA SER A 131 -19.14 -4.98 -1.34
C SER A 131 -18.01 -5.46 -2.26
N GLY A 132 -16.83 -5.74 -1.69
CA GLY A 132 -15.61 -6.11 -2.37
C GLY A 132 -15.74 -7.42 -3.15
N THR A 133 -15.24 -7.43 -4.38
CA THR A 133 -15.09 -8.67 -5.17
C THR A 133 -13.70 -8.82 -5.73
N LYS A 134 -13.19 -10.05 -5.66
CA LYS A 134 -11.93 -10.43 -6.31
C LYS A 134 -12.12 -10.40 -7.82
N GLN A 135 -11.44 -9.47 -8.49
CA GLN A 135 -11.48 -9.31 -9.95
C GLN A 135 -10.30 -9.99 -10.63
N TYR A 136 -9.13 -10.02 -9.97
CA TYR A 136 -7.91 -10.57 -10.55
C TYR A 136 -7.16 -11.48 -9.56
N SER A 137 -6.51 -12.50 -10.10
CA SER A 137 -5.54 -13.35 -9.41
C SER A 137 -4.28 -13.39 -10.28
N ILE A 138 -3.16 -12.93 -9.74
CA ILE A 138 -1.94 -12.64 -10.48
C ILE A 138 -0.82 -13.45 -9.86
N VAL A 139 -0.09 -14.21 -10.67
CA VAL A 139 1.12 -14.92 -10.26
C VAL A 139 2.28 -14.31 -11.04
N PRO A 140 3.26 -13.68 -10.39
CA PRO A 140 4.39 -13.10 -11.09
C PRO A 140 5.30 -14.19 -11.66
N GLU A 141 5.82 -13.97 -12.87
CA GLU A 141 6.80 -14.87 -13.51
C GLU A 141 8.19 -14.78 -12.87
N GLU A 142 8.45 -13.68 -12.16
CA GLU A 142 9.78 -13.27 -11.71
C GLU A 142 9.74 -12.79 -10.26
N ARG A 143 10.92 -12.57 -9.67
CA ARG A 143 11.03 -12.12 -8.28
C ARG A 143 10.54 -10.67 -8.12
N ILE A 144 9.35 -10.49 -7.56
CA ILE A 144 8.74 -9.17 -7.29
C ILE A 144 8.95 -8.78 -5.83
N VAL A 145 9.28 -7.51 -5.59
CA VAL A 145 9.52 -6.92 -4.27
C VAL A 145 8.30 -6.16 -3.75
N ARG A 146 7.56 -5.47 -4.63
CA ARG A 146 6.35 -4.73 -4.26
C ARG A 146 5.46 -4.44 -5.47
N PRO A 147 4.14 -4.24 -5.26
CA PRO A 147 3.31 -3.55 -6.25
C PRO A 147 3.74 -2.08 -6.38
N LEU A 148 3.54 -1.51 -7.57
CA LEU A 148 3.67 -0.07 -7.84
C LEU A 148 2.31 0.62 -8.00
N GLY A 149 1.24 -0.17 -8.14
CA GLY A 149 -0.13 0.31 -8.32
C GLY A 149 -0.69 -0.04 -9.68
N ILE A 150 -1.88 0.49 -9.96
CA ILE A 150 -2.61 0.29 -11.22
C ILE A 150 -2.53 1.58 -12.03
N VAL A 151 -2.16 1.46 -13.30
CA VAL A 151 -2.01 2.58 -14.23
C VAL A 151 -3.06 2.44 -15.33
N ASN A 152 -3.68 3.56 -15.73
CA ASN A 152 -4.66 3.64 -16.83
C ASN A 152 -5.86 2.67 -16.72
N ASN A 153 -6.19 2.19 -15.52
CA ASN A 153 -7.23 1.18 -15.29
C ASN A 153 -7.01 -0.16 -16.02
N SER A 154 -5.81 -0.44 -16.52
CA SER A 154 -5.51 -1.66 -17.28
C SER A 154 -4.27 -2.38 -16.77
N ASP A 155 -3.23 -1.63 -16.43
CA ASP A 155 -1.90 -2.19 -16.24
C ASP A 155 -1.54 -2.21 -14.75
N PHE A 156 -1.07 -3.35 -14.27
CA PHE A 156 -0.61 -3.51 -12.89
C PHE A 156 0.92 -3.47 -12.85
N GLY A 157 1.46 -2.37 -12.31
CA GLY A 157 2.89 -2.17 -12.18
C GLY A 157 3.46 -2.93 -10.99
N MET A 158 4.62 -3.56 -11.17
CA MET A 158 5.32 -4.32 -10.12
C MET A 158 6.83 -4.06 -10.19
N GLN A 159 7.47 -3.88 -9.03
CA GLN A 159 8.91 -3.71 -8.95
C GLN A 159 9.59 -5.06 -8.78
N ARG A 160 10.46 -5.41 -9.74
CA ARG A 160 11.32 -6.60 -9.68
C ARG A 160 12.45 -6.41 -8.67
N SER A 161 12.91 -7.51 -8.09
CA SER A 161 14.17 -7.55 -7.35
C SER A 161 15.32 -7.33 -8.31
N GLY A 162 16.30 -6.49 -7.94
CA GLY A 162 17.50 -6.28 -8.74
C GLY A 162 18.25 -7.61 -8.92
N SER A 163 18.71 -7.87 -10.15
CA SER A 163 19.53 -9.05 -10.43
C SER A 163 20.88 -8.93 -9.73
N MET A 164 21.25 -9.90 -8.89
CA MET A 164 22.65 -10.12 -8.50
C MET A 164 23.46 -10.82 -9.60
N ARG A 165 23.06 -10.74 -10.88
CA ARG A 165 23.96 -11.06 -11.99
C ARG A 165 24.57 -9.76 -12.46
N GLY A 166 25.82 -9.55 -12.09
CA GLY A 166 26.67 -8.55 -12.72
C GLY A 166 26.57 -8.71 -14.23
N GLU A 167 26.14 -7.65 -14.89
CA GLU A 167 26.36 -7.49 -16.32
C GLU A 167 27.88 -7.43 -16.51
N MET A 168 28.51 -8.56 -16.81
CA MET A 168 29.75 -8.55 -17.56
C MET A 168 29.37 -8.06 -18.96
N GLN A 169 29.36 -6.74 -19.13
CA GLN A 169 29.53 -6.15 -20.44
C GLN A 169 30.88 -6.67 -20.97
N ARG A 170 30.83 -7.49 -22.01
CA ARG A 170 32.00 -7.69 -22.85
C ARG A 170 32.34 -6.33 -23.43
N GLN A 171 33.38 -5.68 -22.90
CA GLN A 171 34.09 -4.68 -23.67
C GLN A 171 34.79 -5.44 -24.79
N ASP A 172 34.26 -5.28 -26.00
CA ASP A 172 35.03 -5.54 -27.21
C ASP A 172 36.30 -4.67 -27.13
N GLN A 173 37.44 -5.33 -26.95
CA GLN A 173 38.74 -4.69 -27.14
C GLN A 173 38.95 -4.51 -28.65
N ASN A 174 38.68 -3.31 -29.13
CA ASN A 174 39.36 -2.77 -30.31
C ASN A 174 40.60 -2.02 -29.83
N VAL A 175 41.77 -2.65 -29.91
CA VAL A 175 43.05 -2.12 -30.45
C VAL A 175 43.90 -3.32 -30.87
#